data_AF-A0A9X3CXX7-F1
#
_entry.id   AF-A0A9X3CXX7-F1
#
_cell.length_a   1.000
_cell.length_b   1.000
_cell.length_c   1.000
_cell.angle_alpha   90.00
_cell.angle_beta   90.00
_cell.angle_gamma   90.00
#
_symmetry.space_group_name_H-M   'P 1'
#
loop_
_entity.id
_entity.type
_entity.pdbx_description
1 polymer ?
#
loop_
_entity_poly.entity_id
_entity_poly.type
_entity_poly.pdbx_seq_one_letter_code
_entity_poly.pdbx_strand_id
1 'polypeptide(L)' 'MREYKNFKEIDRDLKLLKLQKEIDKEKVLLSYNQTKESLSPKRILKDAADSVLKNRYVLKGATSVLGFIGDKFK' A
#
# COMPACT_ATOMS: atom_id res chain seq x y z
N MET A 1 34.01 -18.32 2.24
CA MET A 1 34.01 -18.28 3.71
C MET A 1 34.81 -17.05 4.10
N ARG A 2 34.30 -16.15 4.96
CA ARG A 2 35.12 -15.02 5.41
C ARG A 2 36.17 -15.54 6.38
N GLU A 3 37.45 -15.30 6.09
CA GLU A 3 38.53 -15.60 7.01
C GLU A 3 38.66 -14.43 8.00
N TYR A 4 38.37 -14.71 9.27
CA TYR A 4 38.52 -13.74 10.34
C TYR A 4 39.94 -13.76 10.85
N LYS A 5 40.60 -12.59 10.83
CA LYS A 5 42.00 -12.50 11.27
C LYS A 5 42.12 -12.35 12.79
N ASN A 6 41.04 -11.97 13.46
CA ASN A 6 40.99 -11.80 14.91
C ASN A 6 39.56 -11.92 15.47
N PHE A 7 39.45 -12.21 16.77
CA PHE A 7 38.15 -12.29 17.46
C PHE A 7 37.36 -10.96 17.46
N LYS A 8 38.05 -9.82 17.32
CA LYS A 8 37.42 -8.49 17.31
C LYS A 8 36.60 -8.24 16.04
N GLU A 9 37.00 -8.83 14.91
CA GLU A 9 36.21 -8.82 13.67
C GLU A 9 34.93 -9.63 13.81
N ILE A 10 35.02 -10.82 14.42
CA ILE A 10 33.87 -11.68 14.69
C ILE A 10 32.86 -10.95 15.59
N ASP A 11 33.33 -10.32 16.67
CA ASP A 11 32.44 -9.62 17.60
C ASP A 11 31.77 -8.40 16.97
N ARG A 12 32.49 -7.67 16.09
CA ARG A 12 31.91 -6.56 15.30
C ARG A 12 30.83 -7.06 14.34
N ASP A 13 31.10 -8.14 13.61
CA ASP A 13 30.11 -8.74 12.69
C ASP A 13 28.89 -9.26 13.45
N LEU A 14 29.09 -9.90 14.61
CA LEU A 14 28.00 -10.36 15.46
C LEU A 14 27.14 -9.20 15.98
N LYS A 15 27.75 -8.08 16.35
CA LYS A 15 27.01 -6.86 16.72
C LYS A 15 26.22 -6.29 15.54
N LEU A 16 26.80 -6.27 14.36
CA LEU A 16 26.13 -5.81 13.14
C LEU A 16 24.96 -6.72 12.77
N LEU A 17 25.12 -8.04 12.87
CA LEU A 17 24.06 -9.02 12.67
C LEU A 17 22.93 -8.87 13.68
N LYS A 18 23.24 -8.60 14.95
CA LYS A 18 22.22 -8.33 15.98
C LYS A 18 21.44 -7.06 15.66
N LEU A 19 22.12 -5.99 15.29
CA LEU A 19 21.48 -4.73 14.91
C LEU A 19 20.58 -4.90 13.67
N GLN A 20 21.08 -5.58 12.63
CA GLN A 20 20.30 -5.89 11.43
C GLN A 20 19.06 -6.72 11.77
N LYS A 21 19.20 -7.71 12.65
CA LYS A 21 18.09 -8.53 13.11
C LYS A 21 17.01 -7.72 13.84
N GLU A 22 17.40 -6.74 14.65
CA GLU A 22 16.47 -5.83 15.31
C GLU A 22 15.73 -4.95 14.30
N ILE A 23 16.45 -4.37 13.34
CA ILE A 23 15.87 -3.59 12.24
C ILE A 23 14.87 -4.42 11.43
N ASP A 24 15.23 -5.65 11.07
CA ASP A 24 14.36 -6.52 10.29
C ASP A 24 13.09 -6.89 11.06
N LYS A 25 13.20 -7.11 12.38
CA LYS A 25 12.05 -7.37 13.24
C LYS A 25 11.07 -6.19 13.25
N GLU A 26 11.58 -4.97 13.43
CA GLU A 26 10.77 -3.76 13.38
C GLU A 26 10.15 -3.54 11.99
N LYS A 27 10.92 -3.78 10.93
CA LYS A 27 10.46 -3.67 9.56
C LYS A 27 9.31 -4.62 9.24
N VAL A 28 9.37 -5.87 9.74
CA VAL A 28 8.26 -6.83 9.60
C VAL A 28 7.02 -6.32 10.33
N LEU A 29 7.18 -5.82 11.56
CA LEU A 29 6.06 -5.30 12.35
C LEU A 29 5.41 -4.08 11.66
N LEU A 30 6.24 -3.16 11.16
CA LEU A 30 5.83 -1.99 10.40
C LEU A 30 5.13 -2.41 9.10
N SER A 31 5.70 -3.34 8.35
CA SER A 31 5.13 -3.85 7.10
C SER A 31 3.79 -4.53 7.34
N TYR A 32 3.66 -5.29 8.44
CA TYR A 32 2.40 -5.91 8.84
C TYR A 32 1.34 -4.86 9.16
N ASN A 33 1.68 -3.85 9.97
CA ASN A 33 0.77 -2.77 10.32
C ASN A 33 0.36 -1.95 9.07
N GLN A 34 1.32 -1.58 8.22
CA GLN A 34 1.07 -0.89 6.95
C GLN A 34 0.20 -1.71 6.01
N THR A 35 0.46 -3.02 5.91
CA THR A 35 -0.34 -3.93 5.08
C THR A 35 -1.75 -4.06 5.65
N LYS A 36 -1.92 -4.10 6.96
CA LYS A 36 -3.24 -4.10 7.62
C LYS A 36 -4.01 -2.79 7.35
N GLU A 37 -3.33 -1.66 7.36
CA GLU A 37 -3.91 -0.36 7.03
C GLU A 37 -4.18 -0.19 5.54
N SER A 38 -3.32 -0.70 4.66
CA SER A 38 -3.48 -0.61 3.20
C SER A 38 -4.52 -1.60 2.67
N LEU A 39 -4.63 -2.78 3.27
CA LEU A 39 -5.70 -3.75 3.02
C LEU A 39 -7.01 -3.36 3.69
N SER A 40 -7.08 -2.22 4.40
CA SER A 40 -8.35 -1.70 4.88
C SER A 40 -9.32 -1.61 3.69
N PRO A 41 -10.45 -2.34 3.71
CA PRO A 41 -11.40 -2.36 2.59
C PRO A 41 -11.83 -0.96 2.18
N LYS A 42 -11.78 -0.01 3.12
CA LYS A 42 -12.10 1.40 2.92
C LYS A 42 -11.20 2.08 1.87
N ARG A 43 -9.92 1.73 1.76
CA ARG A 43 -9.00 2.29 0.76
C ARG A 43 -9.21 1.67 -0.61
N ILE A 44 -9.30 0.35 -0.67
CA ILE A 44 -9.58 -0.38 -1.92
C ILE A 44 -10.93 0.04 -2.50
N LEU A 45 -11.97 0.18 -1.67
CA LEU A 45 -13.29 0.67 -2.08
C LEU A 45 -13.25 2.13 -2.52
N LYS A 46 -12.45 2.98 -1.85
CA LYS A 46 -12.29 4.38 -2.25
C LYS A 46 -11.60 4.50 -3.60
N ASP A 47 -10.51 3.77 -3.82
CA ASP A 47 -9.78 3.81 -5.09
C ASP A 47 -10.61 3.19 -6.23
N ALA A 48 -11.35 2.12 -5.95
CA ALA A 48 -12.31 1.54 -6.90
C ALA A 48 -13.45 2.51 -7.23
N ALA A 49 -14.08 3.14 -6.23
CA ALA A 49 -15.13 4.13 -6.43
C ALA A 49 -14.62 5.36 -7.20
N ASP A 50 -13.44 5.87 -6.85
CA ASP A 50 -12.79 6.98 -7.57
C ASP A 50 -12.51 6.60 -9.03
N SER A 51 -12.08 5.37 -9.31
CA SER A 51 -11.82 4.92 -10.69
C SER A 51 -13.09 4.81 -11.54
N VAL A 52 -14.20 4.37 -10.94
CA VAL A 52 -15.50 4.25 -11.61
C VAL A 52 -16.11 5.63 -11.86
N LEU A 53 -16.00 6.55 -10.91
CA LEU A 53 -16.50 7.92 -11.02
C LEU A 53 -15.64 8.81 -11.93
N LYS A 54 -14.32 8.61 -11.96
CA LYS A 54 -13.40 9.35 -12.87
C LYS A 54 -13.50 8.89 -14.32
N ASN A 55 -14.18 7.77 -14.59
CA ASN A 55 -14.42 7.35 -15.96
C ASN A 55 -15.39 8.32 -16.64
N ARG A 56 -14.83 9.26 -17.42
CA ARG A 56 -15.55 10.30 -18.18
C ARG A 56 -16.71 9.72 -19.01
N TYR A 57 -16.59 8.47 -19.48
CA TYR A 57 -17.64 7.79 -20.25
C TYR A 57 -18.87 7.44 -19.40
N VAL A 58 -18.68 6.98 -18.16
CA VAL A 58 -19.78 6.67 -17.22
C VAL A 58 -20.52 7.94 -16.82
N LEU A 59 -19.76 9.00 -16.52
CA LEU A 59 -20.34 10.30 -16.17
C LEU A 59 -21.12 10.91 -17.35
N LYS A 60 -20.59 10.79 -18.58
CA LYS A 60 -21.27 11.25 -19.80
C LYS A 60 -22.54 10.44 -20.10
N GLY A 61 -22.52 9.12 -19.89
CA GLY A 61 -23.70 8.27 -20.05
C GLY A 61 -24.81 8.60 -19.05
N ALA A 62 -24.46 8.72 -17.77
CA ALA A 62 -25.41 9.04 -16.70
C ALA A 62 -26.06 10.43 -16.90
N THR A 63 -25.27 11.45 -17.23
CA THR A 63 -25.78 12.81 -17.50
C THR A 63 -26.67 12.86 -18.73
N SER A 64 -26.38 12.08 -19.77
CA SER A 64 -27.20 12.00 -20.98
C SER A 64 -28.57 11.35 -20.70
N VAL A 65 -28.59 10.27 -19.90
CA VAL A 65 -29.84 9.60 -19.49
C VAL A 65 -30.67 10.49 -18.56
N LEU A 66 -30.04 11.14 -17.58
CA LEU A 66 -30.73 12.08 -16.68
C LEU A 66 -31.32 13.27 -17.45
N GLY A 67 -30.58 13.83 -18.41
CA GLY A 67 -31.09 14.89 -19.28
C GLY A 67 -32.30 14.42 -20.10
N PHE A 68 -32.23 13.23 -20.69
CA PHE A 68 -33.33 12.66 -21.47
C PHE A 68 -34.58 12.37 -20.62
N ILE A 69 -34.40 11.89 -19.39
CA ILE A 69 -35.52 11.65 -18.46
C ILE A 69 -36.11 12.98 -17.99
N GLY A 70 -35.29 13.96 -17.61
CA GLY A 70 -35.74 15.28 -17.17
C GLY A 70 -36.51 16.05 -18.24
N ASP A 71 -36.11 15.94 -19.50
CA ASP A 71 -36.80 16.58 -20.64
C ASP A 71 -38.14 15.89 -20.96
N LYS A 72 -38.32 14.61 -20.58
CA LYS A 72 -39.57 13.87 -20.75
C LYS A 72 -40.64 14.22 -19.68
N PHE A 73 -40.23 14.82 -18.56
CA PHE A 73 -41.13 15.24 -17.47
C PHE A 73 -41.44 16.75 -17.49
N LYS A 74 -41.02 17.46 -18.54
CA LYS A 74 -41.32 18.87 -18.80
C LYS A 74 -42.37 19.01 -19.89
#